data_AF-A0A7X7RSC1-F1
#
_entry.id   AF-A0A7X7RSC1-F1
#
_cell.length_a   1.000
_cell.length_b   1.000
_cell.length_c   1.000
_cell.angle_alpha   90.00
_cell.angle_beta   90.00
_cell.angle_gamma   90.00
#
_symmetry.space_group_name_H-M   'P 1'
#
loop_
_entity.id
_entity.type
_entity.pdbx_description
1 polymer ?
#
loop_
_entity_poly.entity_id
_entity_poly.type
_entity_poly.pdbx_seq_one_letter_code
_entity_poly.pdbx_strand_id
1 'polypeptide(L)' 'MEHQDGKEELIQNLRDAGCTDGVIKEYLKYDECKCCNMLLCILNKQRNKLLENIHKEQKKLDCLDYLIYKIKGGPRCG' A
#
# COMPACT_ATOMS: atom_id res chain seq x y z
N MET A 1 -34.55 2.13 -6.27
CA MET A 1 -33.35 2.40 -7.08
C MET A 1 -32.15 2.04 -6.21
N GLU A 2 -31.65 0.81 -6.32
CA GLU A 2 -30.38 0.44 -5.67
C GLU A 2 -29.27 1.17 -6.43
N HIS A 3 -28.56 2.08 -5.77
CA HIS A 3 -27.48 2.85 -6.40
C HIS A 3 -26.34 1.90 -6.77
N GLN A 4 -26.10 1.73 -8.08
CA GLN A 4 -24.95 0.99 -8.62
C GLN A 4 -23.60 1.65 -8.27
N ASP A 5 -23.61 2.94 -7.89
CA ASP A 5 -22.42 3.73 -7.57
C ASP A 5 -21.58 3.13 -6.43
N GLY A 6 -22.21 2.57 -5.39
CA GLY A 6 -21.48 2.13 -4.19
C GLY A 6 -20.50 0.97 -4.45
N LYS A 7 -20.78 0.10 -5.42
CA LYS A 7 -19.90 -1.03 -5.74
C LYS A 7 -18.71 -0.60 -6.61
N GLU A 8 -18.94 0.30 -7.55
CA GLU A 8 -17.88 0.85 -8.40
C GLU A 8 -16.94 1.73 -7.59
N GLU A 9 -17.48 2.59 -6.72
CA GLU A 9 -16.70 3.37 -5.75
C GLU A 9 -15.86 2.47 -4.83
N LEU A 10 -16.44 1.39 -4.32
CA LEU A 10 -15.69 0.42 -3.50
C LEU A 10 -14.53 -0.21 -4.28
N ILE A 11 -14.76 -0.65 -5.51
CA ILE A 11 -13.71 -1.23 -6.36
C ILE A 11 -12.62 -0.20 -6.65
N GLN A 12 -12.99 1.05 -6.94
CA GLN A 12 -12.04 2.12 -7.18
C GLN A 12 -11.20 2.41 -5.93
N ASN A 13 -11.83 2.51 -4.76
CA ASN A 13 -11.12 2.68 -3.49
C ASN A 13 -10.12 1.55 -3.21
N LEU A 14 -10.46 0.30 -3.55
CA LEU A 14 -9.55 -0.82 -3.43
C LEU A 14 -8.38 -0.72 -4.41
N ARG A 15 -8.62 -0.29 -5.66
CA ARG A 15 -7.56 -0.04 -6.65
C ARG A 15 -6.62 1.08 -6.19
N ASP A 16 -7.17 2.18 -5.68
CA ASP A 16 -6.41 3.33 -5.19
C ASP A 16 -5.59 2.99 -3.95
N ALA A 17 -6.07 2.06 -3.12
CA ALA A 17 -5.31 1.46 -2.03
C ALA A 17 -4.21 0.48 -2.50
N GLY A 18 -4.05 0.29 -3.81
CA GLY A 18 -3.06 -0.59 -4.41
C GLY A 18 -3.42 -2.08 -4.36
N CYS A 19 -4.69 -2.44 -4.11
CA CYS A 19 -5.13 -3.83 -4.21
C CYS A 19 -5.11 -4.27 -5.68
N THR A 20 -4.54 -5.44 -5.94
CA THR A 20 -4.56 -6.02 -7.29
C THR A 20 -5.94 -6.57 -7.64
N ASP A 21 -6.23 -6.77 -8.92
CA ASP A 21 -7.50 -7.36 -9.37
C ASP A 21 -7.78 -8.73 -8.71
N GLY A 22 -6.73 -9.50 -8.39
CA GLY A 22 -6.86 -10.75 -7.66
C GLY A 22 -7.37 -10.55 -6.23
N VAL A 23 -6.81 -9.56 -5.52
CA VAL A 23 -7.22 -9.20 -4.15
C VAL A 23 -8.63 -8.60 -4.14
N ILE A 24 -8.97 -7.77 -5.14
CA ILE A 24 -10.31 -7.20 -5.29
C ILE A 24 -11.35 -8.30 -5.51
N LYS A 25 -11.07 -9.27 -6.38
CA LYS A 25 -11.95 -10.43 -6.59
C LYS A 25 -12.13 -11.25 -5.31
N GLU A 26 -11.07 -11.43 -4.52
CA GLU A 26 -11.16 -12.12 -3.23
C GLU A 26 -12.00 -11.32 -2.23
N TYR A 27 -11.79 -10.00 -2.14
CA TYR A 27 -12.56 -9.10 -1.27
C TYR A 27 -14.06 -9.18 -1.59
N LEU A 28 -14.44 -9.03 -2.86
CA LEU A 28 -15.85 -9.05 -3.29
C LEU A 28 -16.56 -10.37 -2.94
N LYS A 29 -15.86 -11.51 -2.98
CA LYS A 29 -16.42 -12.81 -2.55
C LYS A 29 -16.77 -12.83 -1.06
N TYR A 30 -15.92 -12.26 -0.21
CA TYR A 30 -16.20 -12.19 1.22
C TYR A 30 -17.21 -11.11 1.59
N ASP A 31 -17.33 -10.08 0.75
CA ASP A 31 -18.30 -9.00 0.89
C ASP A 31 -19.73 -9.52 0.69
N GLU A 32 -19.93 -10.37 -0.33
CA GLU A 32 -21.21 -11.08 -0.56
C GLU A 32 -21.63 -11.94 0.65
N CYS A 33 -20.65 -12.57 1.32
CA CYS A 33 -20.87 -13.37 2.52
C CYS A 33 -20.94 -12.54 3.81
N LYS A 34 -20.84 -11.20 3.75
CA LYS A 34 -20.78 -10.28 4.89
C LYS A 34 -19.73 -10.67 5.94
N CYS A 35 -18.61 -11.24 5.51
CA CYS A 35 -17.59 -11.75 6.41
C CYS A 35 -16.57 -10.67 6.79
N CYS A 36 -16.96 -9.76 7.69
CA CYS A 36 -16.16 -8.58 8.06
C CYS A 36 -14.72 -8.93 8.49
N ASN A 37 -14.52 -10.03 9.22
CA ASN A 37 -13.18 -10.46 9.67
C ASN A 37 -12.25 -10.78 8.50
N MET A 38 -12.77 -11.41 7.44
CA MET A 38 -11.98 -11.73 6.25
C MET A 38 -11.67 -10.48 5.43
N LEU A 39 -12.65 -9.57 5.30
CA LEU A 39 -12.43 -8.27 4.64
C LEU A 39 -11.34 -7.46 5.36
N LEU A 40 -11.41 -7.37 6.69
CA LEU A 40 -10.40 -6.70 7.51
C LEU A 40 -9.02 -7.38 7.39
N CYS A 41 -8.98 -8.71 7.33
CA CYS A 41 -7.74 -9.46 7.13
C CYS A 41 -7.08 -9.09 5.79
N ILE A 42 -7.86 -9.04 4.70
CA ILE A 42 -7.38 -8.64 3.37
C ILE A 42 -6.81 -7.22 3.39
N LEU A 43 -7.56 -6.26 3.94
CA LEU A 43 -7.12 -4.86 4.02
C LEU A 43 -5.88 -4.68 4.89
N ASN A 44 -5.78 -5.37 6.03
CA ASN A 44 -4.60 -5.31 6.89
C ASN A 44 -3.35 -5.90 6.20
N LYS A 45 -3.50 -6.97 5.40
CA LYS A 45 -2.41 -7.50 4.59
C LYS A 45 -1.93 -6.47 3.57
N GLN A 46 -2.86 -5.78 2.89
CA GLN A 46 -2.50 -4.71 1.96
C GLN A 46 -1.77 -3.55 2.67
N ARG A 47 -2.29 -3.10 3.82
CA ARG A 47 -1.64 -2.07 4.64
C ARG A 47 -0.20 -2.46 5.00
N ASN A 48 0.02 -3.70 5.44
CA ASN A 48 1.35 -4.17 5.80
C ASN A 48 2.31 -4.14 4.61
N LYS A 49 1.86 -4.55 3.41
CA LYS A 49 2.69 -4.46 2.19
C LYS A 49 3.08 -3.02 1.85
N LEU A 50 2.15 -2.07 1.98
CA LEU A 50 2.44 -0.65 1.78
C LEU A 50 3.50 -0.15 2.76
N LEU A 51 3.36 -0.50 4.05
CA LEU A 51 4.34 -0.16 5.08
C LEU A 51 5.71 -0.77 4.80
N GLU A 52 5.78 -2.05 4.39
CA GLU A 52 7.03 -2.68 4.00
C GLU A 52 7.71 -1.98 2.82
N ASN A 53 6.93 -1.52 1.83
CA ASN A 53 7.46 -0.76 0.71
C ASN A 53 7.98 0.60 1.15
N ILE A 54 7.25 1.33 2.00
CA ILE A 54 7.71 2.59 2.58
C ILE A 54 9.02 2.38 3.34
N HIS A 55 9.12 1.36 4.18
CA HIS A 55 10.36 1.05 4.92
C HIS A 55 11.53 0.71 3.99
N LYS A 56 11.27 0.06 2.84
CA LYS A 56 12.31 -0.21 1.83
C LYS A 56 12.79 1.07 1.16
N GLU A 57 11.87 1.93 0.74
CA GLU A 57 12.23 3.22 0.11
C GLU A 57 12.93 4.15 1.10
N GLN A 58 12.48 4.19 2.37
CA GLN A 58 13.15 4.96 3.42
C GLN A 58 14.62 4.53 3.59
N LYS A 59 14.90 3.22 3.64
CA LYS A 59 16.28 2.71 3.72
C LYS A 59 17.15 3.16 2.55
N LYS A 60 16.57 3.21 1.33
CA LYS A 60 17.30 3.70 0.15
C LYS A 60 17.60 5.18 0.27
N LEU A 61 16.65 5.98 0.76
CA LEU A 61 16.84 7.41 1.04
C LEU A 61 17.93 7.62 2.08
N ASP A 62 17.90 6.88 3.20
CA ASP A 62 18.92 6.99 4.25
C ASP A 62 20.34 6.71 3.71
N CYS A 63 20.48 5.69 2.86
CA CYS A 63 21.74 5.40 2.17
C CYS A 63 22.17 6.54 1.24
N LEU A 64 21.24 7.10 0.48
CA LEU A 64 21.51 8.20 -0.45
C LEU A 64 21.92 9.48 0.29
N ASP A 65 21.20 9.82 1.36
CA ASP A 65 21.49 10.98 2.21
C ASP A 65 22.86 10.87 2.87
N TYR A 66 23.23 9.66 3.32
CA TYR A 66 24.58 9.42 3.83
C TYR A 66 25.66 9.66 2.77
N LEU A 67 25.46 9.21 1.53
CA LEU A 67 26.39 9.47 0.44
C LEU A 67 26.50 10.96 0.13
N ILE A 68 25.37 11.68 0.09
CA ILE A 68 25.34 13.13 -0.12
C ILE A 68 26.09 13.86 1.00
N TYR A 69 25.87 13.49 2.26
CA TYR A 69 26.59 14.05 3.41
C TYR A 69 28.11 13.89 3.27
N LYS A 70 28.57 12.69 2.87
CA LYS A 70 30.00 12.40 2.67
C LYS A 70 30.65 13.27 1.59
N ILE A 71 29.90 13.65 0.56
CA ILE A 71 30.37 14.54 -0.52
C ILE A 71 30.33 16.01 -0.07
N LYS A 72 29.24 16.46 0.56
CA LYS A 72 29.03 17.87 0.91
C LYS A 72 29.90 18.39 2.06
N GLY A 73 30.33 17.51 2.98
CA GLY A 73 31.10 17.95 4.16
C GLY A 73 31.93 16.85 4.82
N GLY A 74 32.10 15.70 4.18
CA GLY A 74 32.97 14.63 4.67
C GLY A 74 34.43 14.83 4.26
N PRO A 75 35.39 14.14 4.91
CA PRO A 75 36.83 14.29 4.69
C PRO A 75 37.34 13.81 3.30
N ARG A 76 36.45 13.65 2.32
CA ARG A 76 36.80 13.33 0.93
C ARG A 76 36.93 14.57 0.03
N CYS A 77 36.40 15.71 0.46
CA CYS A 77 36.60 17.01 -0.17
C CYS A 77 37.15 17.98 0.88
N GLY A 78 38.37 17.70 1.32
CA GLY A 78 39.26 18.59 2.07
C GLY A 78 40.63 18.52 1.43
#